data_AF-A0A7K8VHP7-F1
#
_entry.id   AF-A0A7K8VHP7-F1
#
_cell.length_a   1.000
_cell.length_b   1.000
_cell.length_c   1.000
_cell.angle_alpha   90.00
_cell.angle_beta   90.00
_cell.angle_gamma   90.00
#
_symmetry.space_group_name_H-M   'P 1'
#
loop_
_entity.id
_entity.type
_entity.pdbx_description
1 polymer ?
#
loop_
_entity_poly.entity_id
_entity_poly.type
_entity_poly.pdbx_seq_one_letter_code
_entity_poly.pdbx_strand_id
1 'polypeptide(L)'
;TPECEKYACCPLPPYLEDSGCVTEDDDNAGRPLRDVCFHLLKLYSDRHYDLDQLLDPRSITSDPLDYRLSWHLWEVLRALNYTHLFKQSQGVLNASYAAQLESEGLWEWAVFILLHEPHTQ
;
A
#
# COMPACT_ATOMS: atom_id res chain seq x y z
N THR A 1 -39.67 1.06 2.11
CA THR A 1 -38.76 0.69 1.02
C THR A 1 -37.78 -0.30 1.60
N PRO A 2 -37.57 -1.49 0.99
CA PRO A 2 -36.56 -2.39 1.53
C PRO A 2 -35.24 -1.62 1.41
N GLU A 3 -34.58 -1.42 2.55
CA GLU A 3 -33.20 -0.96 2.54
C GLU A 3 -32.44 -1.92 1.62
N CYS A 4 -31.77 -1.39 0.61
CA CYS A 4 -30.94 -2.19 -0.28
C CYS A 4 -29.85 -2.83 0.58
N GLU A 5 -30.08 -4.05 1.05
CA GLU A 5 -29.10 -4.81 1.81
C GLU A 5 -27.84 -4.91 0.95
N LYS A 6 -26.76 -4.29 1.43
CA LYS A 6 -25.48 -4.27 0.71
C LYS A 6 -25.05 -5.73 0.50
N TYR A 7 -24.77 -6.09 -0.76
CA TYR A 7 -24.39 -7.45 -1.18
C TYR A 7 -23.22 -8.04 -0.36
N ALA A 8 -22.30 -7.20 0.09
CA ALA A 8 -21.16 -7.58 0.90
C ALA A 8 -20.75 -6.43 1.84
N CYS A 9 -19.96 -6.78 2.87
CA CYS A 9 -19.28 -5.81 3.73
C CYS A 9 -18.31 -4.93 2.93
N CYS A 10 -18.04 -3.72 3.41
CA CYS A 10 -17.00 -2.86 2.84
C CYS A 10 -15.63 -3.52 3.01
N PRO A 11 -14.77 -3.58 1.98
CA PRO A 11 -13.43 -4.17 2.10
C PRO A 11 -12.51 -3.18 2.80
N LEU A 12 -12.56 -3.19 4.13
CA LEU A 12 -11.79 -2.35 5.03
C LEU A 12 -10.54 -3.10 5.48
N PRO A 13 -9.43 -2.39 5.76
CA PRO A 13 -8.25 -3.00 6.37
C PRO A 13 -8.63 -3.79 7.63
N PRO A 14 -7.94 -4.92 7.94
CA PRO A 14 -8.32 -5.81 9.04
C PRO A 14 -8.45 -5.12 10.40
N TYR A 15 -7.63 -4.09 10.64
CA TYR A 15 -7.63 -3.32 11.88
C TYR A 15 -8.86 -2.37 12.03
N LEU A 16 -9.66 -2.20 10.98
CA LEU A 16 -10.87 -1.37 10.96
C LEU A 16 -12.18 -2.18 10.84
N GLU A 17 -12.12 -3.49 10.64
CA GLU A 17 -13.30 -4.34 10.42
C GLU A 17 -14.35 -4.21 11.54
N ASP A 18 -13.91 -4.09 12.80
CA ASP A 18 -14.77 -3.98 13.99
C ASP A 18 -15.06 -2.53 14.42
N SER A 19 -14.50 -1.54 13.75
CA SER A 19 -14.61 -0.13 14.18
C SER A 19 -15.98 0.50 13.88
N GLY A 20 -16.87 -0.21 13.16
CA GLY A 20 -18.16 0.34 12.69
C GLY A 20 -18.00 1.57 11.77
N CYS A 21 -16.77 1.83 11.32
CA CYS A 21 -16.40 3.00 10.56
C CYS A 21 -16.77 2.77 9.09
N VAL A 22 -17.87 3.38 8.65
CA VAL A 22 -18.08 3.66 7.23
C VAL A 22 -17.13 4.80 6.86
N THR A 23 -15.93 4.46 6.40
CA THR A 23 -15.03 5.42 5.74
C THR A 23 -15.62 5.76 4.37
N GLU A 24 -16.65 6.61 4.39
CA GLU A 24 -16.97 7.49 3.29
C GLU A 24 -16.02 8.69 3.48
N ASP A 25 -14.99 8.74 2.64
CA ASP A 25 -14.06 9.87 2.47
C ASP A 25 -12.99 10.08 3.57
N ASP A 26 -11.91 9.28 3.55
CA ASP A 26 -10.70 9.54 4.36
C ASP A 26 -9.41 9.56 3.52
N ASP A 27 -9.48 10.19 2.35
CA ASP A 27 -8.29 10.66 1.64
C ASP A 27 -8.48 12.12 1.23
N ASN A 28 -7.38 12.88 1.22
CA ASN A 28 -7.26 14.22 0.63
C ASN A 28 -7.65 14.28 -0.87
N ALA A 29 -7.99 13.12 -1.47
CA ALA A 29 -8.46 12.92 -2.84
C ALA A 29 -9.92 12.42 -2.95
N GLY A 30 -10.68 12.32 -1.84
CA GLY A 30 -12.08 11.88 -1.84
C GLY A 30 -12.28 10.41 -2.21
N ARG A 31 -11.25 9.56 -2.03
CA ARG A 31 -11.37 8.11 -2.23
C ARG A 31 -11.53 7.43 -0.88
N PRO A 32 -12.39 6.41 -0.77
CA PRO A 32 -12.58 5.71 0.48
C PRO A 32 -11.44 4.71 0.70
N LEU A 33 -10.96 4.59 1.94
CA LEU A 33 -9.90 3.65 2.33
C LEU A 33 -10.36 2.21 2.09
N ARG A 34 -9.50 1.38 1.50
CA ARG A 34 -9.77 -0.02 1.21
C ARG A 34 -8.59 -0.89 1.62
N ASP A 35 -8.87 -2.17 1.86
CA ASP A 35 -7.81 -3.13 2.14
C ASP A 35 -6.96 -3.45 0.88
N VAL A 36 -5.78 -4.00 1.14
CA VAL A 36 -4.85 -4.46 0.10
C VAL A 36 -5.47 -5.50 -0.84
N CYS A 37 -6.36 -6.37 -0.35
CA CYS A 37 -7.00 -7.42 -1.15
C CYS A 37 -7.91 -6.82 -2.24
N PHE A 38 -8.70 -5.80 -1.89
CA PHE A 38 -9.50 -5.03 -2.81
C PHE A 38 -8.64 -4.36 -3.86
N HIS A 39 -7.54 -3.71 -3.45
CA HIS A 39 -6.64 -3.05 -4.38
C HIS A 39 -6.00 -4.05 -5.36
N LEU A 40 -5.63 -5.24 -4.90
CA LEU A 40 -5.09 -6.31 -5.75
C LEU A 40 -6.13 -6.85 -6.74
N LEU A 41 -7.38 -7.05 -6.30
CA LEU A 41 -8.48 -7.44 -7.20
C LEU A 41 -8.78 -6.35 -8.23
N LYS A 42 -8.67 -5.08 -7.82
CA LYS A 42 -8.84 -3.93 -8.71
C LYS A 42 -7.72 -3.86 -9.73
N LEU A 43 -6.46 -4.05 -9.32
CA LEU A 43 -5.30 -4.13 -10.21
C LEU A 43 -5.38 -5.32 -11.18
N TYR A 44 -5.93 -6.45 -10.74
CA TYR A 44 -6.16 -7.60 -11.62
C TYR A 44 -7.23 -7.27 -12.69
N SER A 45 -8.26 -6.52 -12.31
CA SER A 45 -9.33 -6.09 -13.23
C SER A 45 -8.90 -4.97 -14.18
N ASP A 46 -8.03 -4.06 -13.71
CA ASP A 46 -7.46 -2.95 -14.46
C ASP A 46 -5.96 -2.84 -14.22
N ARG A 47 -5.17 -3.19 -15.25
CA ARG A 47 -3.70 -3.23 -15.17
C ARG A 47 -3.06 -1.83 -14.99
N HIS A 48 -3.81 -0.75 -15.19
CA HIS A 48 -3.35 0.63 -14.99
C HIS A 48 -3.83 1.23 -13.67
N TYR A 49 -4.37 0.39 -12.77
CA TYR A 49 -4.80 0.83 -11.46
C TYR A 49 -3.65 1.43 -10.66
N ASP A 50 -3.93 2.56 -10.01
CA ASP A 50 -2.97 3.38 -9.28
C ASP A 50 -2.24 2.59 -8.16
N LEU A 51 -0.93 2.43 -8.31
CA LEU A 51 -0.10 1.70 -7.34
C LEU A 51 0.20 2.52 -6.08
N ASP A 52 0.16 3.84 -6.14
CA ASP A 52 0.42 4.68 -4.97
C ASP A 52 -0.62 4.38 -3.88
N GLN A 53 -1.89 4.25 -4.26
CA GLN A 53 -2.98 3.91 -3.33
C GLN A 53 -2.87 2.47 -2.83
N LEU A 54 -2.50 1.53 -3.71
CA LEU A 54 -2.37 0.11 -3.37
C LEU A 54 -1.23 -0.14 -2.37
N LEU A 55 -0.15 0.62 -2.46
CA LEU A 55 1.05 0.48 -1.64
C LEU A 55 1.02 1.38 -0.39
N ASP A 56 -0.07 2.09 -0.14
CA ASP A 56 -0.25 2.88 1.09
C ASP A 56 -0.27 1.93 2.31
N PRO A 57 0.59 2.13 3.33
CA PRO A 57 0.58 1.32 4.56
C PRO A 57 -0.78 1.24 5.24
N ARG A 58 -1.62 2.29 5.12
CA ARG A 58 -2.97 2.33 5.70
C ARG A 58 -3.90 1.27 5.09
N SER A 59 -3.61 0.78 3.89
CA SER A 59 -4.38 -0.32 3.28
C SER A 59 -4.10 -1.68 3.93
N ILE A 60 -3.08 -1.76 4.80
CA ILE A 60 -2.52 -2.99 5.35
C ILE A 60 -2.57 -2.99 6.88
N THR A 61 -2.09 -1.93 7.51
CA THR A 61 -1.80 -1.85 8.95
C THR A 61 -2.23 -0.51 9.54
N SER A 62 -2.49 -0.50 10.85
CA SER A 62 -2.87 0.70 11.58
C SER A 62 -1.73 1.68 11.78
N ASP A 63 -0.48 1.23 11.61
CA ASP A 63 0.72 2.06 11.74
C ASP A 63 1.10 2.65 10.37
N PRO A 64 0.90 3.96 10.13
CA PRO A 64 1.23 4.58 8.84
C PRO A 64 2.73 4.61 8.55
N LEU A 65 3.59 4.26 9.50
CA LEU A 65 5.04 4.19 9.33
C LEU A 65 5.54 2.76 9.03
N ASP A 66 4.67 1.75 9.07
CA ASP A 66 5.05 0.38 8.77
C ASP A 66 4.99 0.10 7.26
N TYR A 67 6.09 0.43 6.58
CA TYR A 67 6.23 0.26 5.13
C TYR A 67 6.72 -1.13 4.71
N ARG A 68 6.91 -2.07 5.66
CA ARG A 68 7.42 -3.42 5.38
C ARG A 68 6.65 -4.12 4.27
N LEU A 69 5.34 -4.27 4.45
CA LEU A 69 4.54 -5.04 3.49
C LEU A 69 4.35 -4.27 2.18
N SER A 70 4.18 -2.96 2.23
CA SER A 70 4.15 -2.10 1.04
C SER A 70 5.39 -2.29 0.17
N TRP A 71 6.58 -2.28 0.77
CA TRP A 71 7.83 -2.48 0.05
C TRP A 71 7.92 -3.87 -0.59
N HIS A 72 7.65 -4.92 0.19
CA HIS A 72 7.67 -6.29 -0.34
C HIS A 72 6.65 -6.51 -1.45
N LEU A 73 5.47 -5.88 -1.34
CA LEU A 73 4.44 -5.96 -2.37
C LEU A 73 4.88 -5.28 -3.67
N TRP A 74 5.50 -4.10 -3.56
CA TRP A 74 6.09 -3.42 -4.72
C TRP A 74 7.11 -4.30 -5.43
N GLU A 75 8.00 -4.97 -4.69
CA GLU A 75 9.02 -5.84 -5.28
C GLU A 75 8.41 -7.00 -6.07
N VAL A 76 7.36 -7.63 -5.53
CA VAL A 76 6.60 -8.68 -6.25
C VAL A 76 5.93 -8.12 -7.50
N LEU A 77 5.25 -6.97 -7.40
CA LEU A 77 4.59 -6.34 -8.54
C LEU A 77 5.59 -5.95 -9.63
N ARG A 78 6.75 -5.42 -9.25
CA ARG A 78 7.83 -5.09 -10.17
C ARG A 78 8.37 -6.32 -10.89
N ALA A 79 8.55 -7.44 -10.17
CA ALA A 79 8.93 -8.73 -10.75
C ALA A 79 7.86 -9.30 -11.72
N LEU A 80 6.59 -8.89 -11.56
CA LEU A 80 5.48 -9.19 -12.48
C LEU A 80 5.33 -8.17 -13.62
N ASN A 81 6.34 -7.33 -13.85
CA ASN A 81 6.40 -6.30 -14.89
C ASN A 81 5.38 -5.16 -14.73
N TYR A 82 5.02 -4.79 -13.50
CA TYR A 82 4.35 -3.52 -13.23
C TYR A 82 5.40 -2.40 -13.08
N THR A 83 5.26 -1.32 -13.86
CA THR A 83 6.28 -0.26 -13.97
C THR A 83 5.75 1.15 -13.76
N HIS A 84 4.47 1.29 -13.44
CA HIS A 84 3.77 2.59 -13.43
C HIS A 84 3.75 3.27 -12.06
N LEU A 85 4.52 2.77 -11.09
CA LEU A 85 4.79 3.50 -9.85
C LEU A 85 5.84 4.58 -10.15
N PHE A 86 5.57 5.83 -9.75
CA PHE A 86 6.51 6.92 -9.97
C PHE A 86 7.84 6.69 -9.25
N LYS A 87 8.95 7.10 -9.87
CA LYS A 87 10.30 7.01 -9.25
C LYS A 87 10.37 7.72 -7.89
N GLN A 88 9.67 8.84 -7.74
CA GLN A 88 9.61 9.56 -6.47
C GLN A 88 8.94 8.71 -5.39
N SER A 89 7.79 8.09 -5.70
CA SER A 89 7.09 7.19 -4.78
C SER A 89 7.92 5.95 -4.44
N GLN A 90 8.65 5.38 -5.41
CA GLN A 90 9.61 4.30 -5.16
C GLN A 90 10.69 4.72 -4.16
N GLY A 91 11.28 5.91 -4.36
CA GLY A 91 12.30 6.45 -3.46
C GLY A 91 11.77 6.70 -2.04
N VAL A 92 10.55 7.22 -1.92
CA VAL A 92 9.89 7.37 -0.60
C VAL A 92 9.66 6.00 0.04
N LEU A 93 9.13 5.03 -0.69
CA LEU A 93 8.87 3.68 -0.20
C LEU A 93 10.16 3.01 0.31
N ASN A 94 11.24 3.08 -0.47
CA ASN A 94 12.54 2.52 -0.12
C ASN A 94 13.17 3.25 1.08
N ALA A 95 13.15 4.59 1.08
CA ALA A 95 13.71 5.38 2.18
C ALA A 95 12.94 5.19 3.49
N SER A 96 11.60 5.15 3.44
CA SER A 96 10.77 4.93 4.63
C SER A 96 11.02 3.56 5.25
N TYR A 97 11.08 2.50 4.44
CA TYR A 97 11.35 1.17 4.97
C TYR A 97 12.80 1.01 5.46
N ALA A 98 13.77 1.61 4.75
CA ALA A 98 15.16 1.64 5.23
C ALA A 98 15.28 2.37 6.58
N ALA A 99 14.61 3.51 6.75
CA ALA A 99 14.59 4.25 8.02
C ALA A 99 13.93 3.44 9.14
N GLN A 100 12.85 2.71 8.84
CA GLN A 100 12.22 1.80 9.79
C GLN A 100 13.23 0.75 10.29
N LEU A 101 13.93 0.08 9.37
CA LEU A 101 14.93 -0.93 9.73
C LEU A 101 16.14 -0.36 10.47
N GLU A 102 16.61 0.83 10.10
CA GLU A 102 17.66 1.53 10.83
C GLU A 102 17.25 1.79 12.28
N SER A 103 16.01 2.24 12.50
CA SER A 103 15.47 2.51 13.85
C SER A 103 15.35 1.25 14.72
N GLU A 104 15.12 0.08 14.09
CA GLU A 104 15.09 -1.23 14.74
C GLU A 104 16.50 -1.84 14.94
N GLY A 105 17.57 -1.16 14.50
CA GLY A 105 18.95 -1.65 14.58
C GLY A 105 19.35 -2.64 13.48
N LEU A 106 18.48 -2.85 12.48
CA LEU A 106 18.66 -3.73 11.32
C LEU A 106 19.28 -2.99 10.13
N TRP A 107 20.26 -2.12 10.39
CA TRP A 107 20.85 -1.20 9.39
C TRP A 107 21.44 -1.90 8.16
N GLU A 108 21.95 -3.14 8.29
CA GLU A 108 22.46 -3.95 7.18
C GLU A 108 21.36 -4.17 6.11
N TRP A 109 20.12 -4.38 6.56
CA TRP A 109 18.96 -4.55 5.68
C TRP A 109 18.46 -3.23 5.13
N ALA A 110 18.59 -2.13 5.88
CA ALA A 110 18.34 -0.80 5.36
C ALA A 110 19.26 -0.48 4.16
N VAL A 111 20.55 -0.81 4.27
CA VAL A 111 21.50 -0.68 3.16
C VAL A 111 21.08 -1.57 1.98
N PHE A 112 20.69 -2.82 2.22
CA PHE A 112 20.20 -3.72 1.18
C PHE A 112 19.03 -3.13 0.39
N ILE A 113 18.06 -2.51 1.06
CA ILE A 113 16.91 -1.85 0.41
C ILE A 113 17.35 -0.64 -0.41
N LEU A 114 18.23 0.20 0.11
CA LEU A 114 18.70 1.39 -0.61
C LEU A 114 19.53 1.04 -1.85
N LEU A 115 20.23 -0.10 -1.84
CA LEU A 115 20.92 -0.64 -3.02
C LEU A 115 19.96 -1.15 -4.10
N HIS A 116 18.68 -1.31 -3.78
CA HIS A 116 17.65 -1.85 -4.65
C HIS A 116 17.07 -0.81 -5.64
N GLU A 117 17.51 0.45 -5.52
CA GLU A 117 17.20 1.54 -6.44
C GLU A 117 17.81 1.28 -7.82
N PRO A 118 17.03 1.33 -8.92
CA PRO A 118 17.58 1.20 -10.25
C PRO A 118 18.53 2.37 -10.52
N HIS A 119 19.78 2.05 -10.86
CA HIS A 119 20.81 3.01 -11.23
C HIS A 119 20.26 4.05 -12.21
N THR A 120 20.15 5.30 -11.76
CA THR A 120 19.86 6.45 -12.62
C THR A 120 21.07 6.69 -13.52
N GLN A 121 21.03 6.15 -14.74
CA GLN A 121 21.77 6.72 -15.88
C GLN A 121 20.94 7.84 -16.52
#